data_AF-A0A5K1AW83-F1
#
_entry.id   AF-A0A5K1AW83-F1
#
_cell.length_a   1.000
_cell.length_b   1.000
_cell.length_c   1.000
_cell.angle_alpha   90.00
_cell.angle_beta   90.00
_cell.angle_gamma   90.00
#
_symmetry.space_group_name_H-M   'P 1'
#
loop_
_entity.id
_entity.type
_entity.pdbx_description
1 polymer ?
#
loop_
_entity_poly.entity_id
_entity_poly.type
_entity_poly.pdbx_seq_one_letter_code
_entity_poly.pdbx_strand_id
1 'polypeptide(L)' 'EAVAKESQTISHMIENGSADSGIPLPNVTSKILAKVIEYCKKHVDDKIQEEELKAWDAEFLKVDQATLFDLIL' A
#
# COMPACT_ATOMS: atom_id res chain seq x y z
N GLU A 1 -7.86 -8.65 5.41
CA GLU A 1 -6.70 -9.21 4.69
C GLU A 1 -6.55 -8.71 3.26
N ALA A 2 -7.63 -8.55 2.47
CA ALA A 2 -7.54 -8.15 1.06
C ALA A 2 -6.60 -6.94 0.82
N VAL A 3 -6.77 -5.85 1.57
CA VAL A 3 -5.86 -4.67 1.52
C VAL A 3 -4.39 -5.02 1.76
N ALA A 4 -4.10 -5.92 2.70
CA ALA A 4 -2.73 -6.31 3.02
C ALA A 4 -2.12 -7.23 1.94
N LYS A 5 -2.96 -8.03 1.25
CA LYS A 5 -2.56 -8.94 0.17
C LYS A 5 -2.21 -8.22 -1.14
N GLU A 6 -2.57 -6.94 -1.28
CA GLU A 6 -2.07 -6.09 -2.36
C GLU A 6 -0.54 -6.00 -2.37
N SER A 7 0.11 -6.12 -1.21
CA SER A 7 1.55 -6.32 -1.13
C SER A 7 1.87 -7.81 -1.27
N GLN A 8 2.51 -8.20 -2.38
CA GLN A 8 2.90 -9.60 -2.61
C GLN A 8 3.80 -10.15 -1.50
N THR A 9 4.74 -9.34 -0.98
CA THR A 9 5.59 -9.73 0.14
C THR A 9 4.78 -10.06 1.38
N ILE A 10 3.81 -9.21 1.73
CA ILE A 10 2.92 -9.42 2.87
C ILE A 10 1.98 -10.62 2.61
N SER A 11 1.47 -10.79 1.39
CA SER A 11 0.62 -11.94 1.04
C SER A 11 1.35 -13.26 1.29
N HIS A 12 2.60 -13.39 0.81
CA HIS A 12 3.40 -14.57 1.07
C HIS A 12 3.68 -14.79 2.55
N MET A 13 3.91 -13.74 3.34
CA MET A 13 4.10 -13.86 4.79
C MET A 13 2.85 -14.36 5.51
N ILE A 14 1.66 -13.91 5.09
CA ILE A 14 0.37 -14.38 5.61
C ILE A 14 0.14 -15.84 5.23
N GLU A 15 0.35 -16.20 3.97
CA GLU A 15 0.15 -17.57 3.46
C GLU A 15 1.08 -18.59 4.12
N ASN A 16 2.31 -18.17 4.47
CA ASN A 16 3.28 -18.99 5.19
C ASN A 16 3.04 -19.04 6.71
N GLY A 17 1.93 -18.49 7.22
CA GLY A 17 1.60 -18.50 8.65
C GLY A 17 2.54 -17.67 9.53
N SER A 18 3.30 -16.76 8.94
CA SER A 18 4.30 -15.94 9.64
C SER A 18 3.77 -14.57 10.08
N ALA A 19 2.44 -14.38 10.04
CA ALA A 19 1.78 -13.10 10.34
C ALA A 19 1.13 -13.04 11.73
N ASP A 20 1.08 -14.15 12.47
CA ASP A 20 0.35 -14.26 13.76
C ASP A 20 0.87 -13.32 14.85
N SER A 21 2.16 -12.98 14.82
CA SER A 21 2.82 -12.04 15.74
C SER A 21 2.98 -10.63 15.17
N GLY A 22 2.39 -10.36 14.01
CA GLY A 22 2.57 -9.12 13.26
C GLY A 22 3.79 -9.14 12.34
N ILE A 23 3.71 -8.39 11.24
CA ILE A 23 4.75 -8.33 10.21
C ILE A 23 5.66 -7.12 10.50
N PRO A 24 6.96 -7.32 10.77
CA PRO A 24 7.87 -6.21 11.01
C PRO A 24 8.21 -5.48 9.71
N LEU A 25 8.04 -4.14 9.70
CA LEU A 25 8.39 -3.25 8.59
C LEU A 25 9.39 -2.19 9.05
N PRO A 26 10.67 -2.54 9.29
CA PRO A 26 11.64 -1.65 9.94
C PRO A 26 12.02 -0.42 9.12
N ASN A 27 11.87 -0.48 7.79
CA ASN A 27 12.27 0.59 6.88
C ASN A 27 11.11 1.51 6.47
N VAL A 28 9.92 1.29 7.01
CA VAL A 28 8.72 2.05 6.65
C VAL A 28 8.30 2.89 7.84
N THR A 29 8.30 4.21 7.69
CA THR A 29 7.79 5.09 8.74
C THR A 29 6.27 4.98 8.85
N SER A 30 5.70 5.36 10.00
CA SER A 30 4.25 5.35 10.20
C SER A 30 3.49 6.22 9.17
N LYS A 31 4.07 7.36 8.78
CA LYS A 31 3.52 8.26 7.76
C LYS A 31 3.43 7.57 6.39
N ILE A 32 4.49 6.87 6.01
CA ILE A 32 4.56 6.17 4.72
C ILE A 32 3.66 4.95 4.71
N LEU A 33 3.67 4.17 5.80
CA LEU A 33 2.78 3.02 5.96
C LEU A 33 1.30 3.43 5.85
N ALA A 34 0.91 4.57 6.43
CA ALA A 34 -0.45 5.08 6.31
C ALA A 34 -0.84 5.35 4.84
N LYS A 35 0.07 5.94 4.05
CA LYS A 35 -0.13 6.17 2.62
C LYS A 35 -0.19 4.88 1.81
N VAL A 36 0.69 3.92 2.09
CA VAL A 36 0.65 2.59 1.44
C VAL A 36 -0.69 1.90 1.71
N ILE A 37 -1.18 1.94 2.96
CA ILE A 37 -2.49 1.37 3.31
C ILE A 37 -3.63 2.08 2.58
N GLU A 38 -3.58 3.41 2.46
CA GLU A 38 -4.55 4.18 1.69
C GLU A 38 -4.58 3.76 0.21
N TYR A 39 -3.40 3.64 -0.41
CA TYR A 39 -3.23 3.17 -1.77
C TYR A 39 -3.85 1.77 -1.97
N CYS A 40 -3.47 0.80 -1.13
CA CYS A 40 -4.00 -0.56 -1.21
C CYS A 40 -5.51 -0.61 -0.99
N LYS A 41 -6.07 0.23 -0.10
CA LYS A 41 -7.54 0.33 0.09
C LYS A 41 -8.27 0.83 -1.14
N LYS A 42 -7.67 1.76 -1.89
CA LYS A 42 -8.24 2.25 -3.13
C LYS A 42 -8.13 1.20 -4.25
N HIS A 43 -7.05 0.43 -4.29
CA HIS A 43 -6.77 -0.51 -5.39
C HIS A 43 -7.41 -1.90 -5.23
N VAL A 44 -7.75 -2.29 -4.00
CA VAL A 44 -8.45 -3.56 -3.74
C VAL A 44 -9.94 -3.53 -4.15
N ASP A 45 -10.50 -2.37 -4.46
CA ASP A 45 -11.90 -2.24 -4.85
C ASP A 45 -12.06 -2.33 -6.38
N ASP A 46 -12.28 -3.56 -6.85
CA ASP A 46 -12.50 -3.91 -8.26
C ASP A 46 -13.71 -3.21 -8.92
N LYS A 47 -14.53 -2.47 -8.15
CA LYS A 47 -15.69 -1.74 -8.66
C LYS A 47 -15.33 -0.35 -9.19
N ILE A 48 -14.15 0.14 -8.88
CA ILE A 48 -13.69 1.46 -9.32
C ILE A 48 -13.29 1.38 -10.80
N GLN A 49 -13.78 2.33 -11.60
CA GLN A 49 -13.43 2.42 -13.01
C GLN A 49 -11.97 2.81 -13.18
N GLU A 50 -11.30 2.27 -14.20
CA GLU A 50 -9.88 2.51 -14.45
C GLU A 50 -9.56 4.00 -14.61
N GLU A 51 -10.44 4.77 -15.27
CA GLU A 51 -10.27 6.22 -15.42
C GLU A 51 -10.37 6.98 -14.09
N GLU A 52 -11.28 6.57 -13.21
CA GLU A 52 -11.41 7.15 -11.87
C GLU A 52 -10.18 6.81 -11.02
N LEU A 53 -9.69 5.57 -11.12
CA LEU A 53 -8.51 5.11 -10.40
C LEU A 53 -7.27 5.91 -10.81
N LYS A 54 -7.05 6.09 -12.12
CA LYS A 54 -5.95 6.91 -12.66
C LYS A 54 -6.01 8.37 -12.21
N ALA A 55 -7.21 8.95 -12.18
CA ALA A 55 -7.37 10.32 -11.69
C ALA A 55 -7.02 10.43 -10.21
N TRP A 56 -7.43 9.43 -9.41
CA TRP A 56 -7.07 9.36 -8.00
C TRP A 56 -5.57 9.17 -7.79
N ASP A 57 -4.91 8.29 -8.55
CA ASP A 57 -3.46 8.08 -8.50
C ASP A 57 -2.68 9.37 -8.76
N ALA A 58 -3.10 10.13 -9.77
CA ALA A 58 -2.49 11.40 -10.10
C ALA A 58 -2.57 12.41 -8.95
N GLU A 59 -3.67 12.44 -8.18
CA GLU A 59 -3.80 13.27 -6.99
C GLU A 59 -3.02 12.69 -5.80
N PHE A 60 -3.06 11.38 -5.60
CA PHE A 60 -2.39 10.69 -4.49
C PHE A 60 -0.87 10.90 -4.52
N LEU A 61 -0.28 10.93 -5.73
CA LEU A 61 1.14 11.14 -5.96
C LEU A 61 1.57 12.63 -5.88
N LYS A 62 0.64 13.58 -5.66
CA LYS A 62 0.98 14.99 -5.39
C LYS A 62 1.49 15.18 -3.96
N VAL A 63 2.64 14.60 -3.70
CA VAL A 63 3.38 14.71 -2.44
C VAL A 63 4.71 15.41 -2.68
N ASP A 64 5.38 15.79 -1.58
CA ASP A 64 6.74 16.29 -1.67
C ASP A 64 7.71 15.19 -2.17
N GLN A 65 8.82 15.61 -2.77
CA GLN A 65 9.79 14.70 -3.39
C GLN A 65 10.33 13.65 -2.40
N ALA A 66 10.56 14.01 -1.14
CA ALA A 66 11.08 13.07 -0.15
C ALA A 66 10.05 11.96 0.14
N THR A 67 8.79 12.34 0.36
CA THR A 67 7.68 11.38 0.51
C THR A 67 7.53 10.51 -0.74
N LEU A 68 7.72 11.06 -1.95
CA LEU A 68 7.65 10.27 -3.18
C LEU A 68 8.77 9.22 -3.25
N PHE A 69 10.00 9.58 -2.88
CA PHE A 69 11.11 8.61 -2.82
C PHE A 69 10.84 7.51 -1.79
N ASP A 70 10.33 7.87 -0.61
CA ASP A 70 9.97 6.89 0.43
C ASP A 70 8.82 5.95 0.00
N LEU A 71 7.98 6.33 -0.98
CA LEU A 71 6.94 5.46 -1.53
C LEU A 71 7.43 4.52 -2.63
N ILE A 72 8.58 4.82 -3.24
CA ILE A 72 9.18 4.02 -4.34
C ILE A 72 10.17 3.00 -3.80
N LEU A 73 10.94 3.36 -2.76
CA LEU A 73 12.01 2.57 -2.15
C LEU A 73 11.49 1.53 -1.16
#